data_AF-A0A1I5MB54-F1
#
_entry.id   AF-A0A1I5MB54-F1
#
_cell.length_a   1.000
_cell.length_b   1.000
_cell.length_c   1.000
_cell.angle_alpha   90.00
_cell.angle_beta   90.00
_cell.angle_gamma   90.00
#
_symmetry.space_group_name_H-M   'P 1'
#
loop_
_entity.id
_entity.type
_entity.pdbx_description
1 polymer ?
#
loop_
_entity_poly.entity_id
_entity_poly.type
_entity_poly.pdbx_seq_one_letter_code
_entity_poly.pdbx_strand_id
1 'polypeptide(L)'
;MKFNKLAIVAASAAALSLAACAESEQEAQEDLVEQQAESQEDLLEEQADLAEAQGDEAAEEALDAEADAMGEAGDAAEDAVDEGM
;
A
#
# COMPACT_ATOMS: atom_id res chain seq x y z
N MET A 1 27.80 35.71 -23.13
CA MET A 1 26.45 35.25 -22.76
C MET A 1 26.15 35.74 -21.35
N LYS A 2 25.20 36.66 -21.18
CA LYS A 2 24.76 37.15 -19.87
C LYS A 2 23.67 36.21 -19.38
N PHE A 3 24.03 35.23 -18.56
CA PHE A 3 23.06 34.28 -18.00
C PHE A 3 22.12 35.02 -17.05
N ASN A 4 20.85 35.11 -17.44
CA ASN A 4 19.78 35.73 -16.68
C ASN A 4 19.57 34.95 -15.37
N LYS A 5 19.99 35.56 -14.26
CA LYS A 5 19.89 35.03 -12.88
C LYS A 5 18.47 34.59 -12.47
N LEU A 6 17.45 35.07 -13.19
CA LEU A 6 16.05 34.71 -13.02
C LEU A 6 15.73 33.23 -13.32
N ALA A 7 16.45 32.60 -14.24
CA ALA A 7 16.20 31.20 -14.60
C ALA A 7 16.63 30.22 -13.49
N ILE A 8 17.61 30.60 -12.66
CA ILE A 8 18.15 29.75 -11.59
C ILE A 8 17.17 29.64 -10.42
N VAL A 9 16.44 30.73 -10.10
CA VAL A 9 15.49 30.77 -8.97
C VAL A 9 14.24 29.93 -9.24
N ALA A 10 13.77 29.89 -10.49
CA ALA A 10 12.61 29.08 -10.88
C ALA A 10 12.90 27.57 -10.81
N ALA A 11 14.12 27.14 -11.14
CA ALA A 11 14.51 25.73 -11.08
C ALA A 11 14.56 25.19 -9.64
N SER A 12 14.98 26.02 -8.67
CA SER A 12 15.00 25.65 -7.25
C SER A 12 13.60 25.46 -6.64
N ALA A 13 12.59 26.20 -7.10
CA ALA A 13 11.22 26.04 -6.60
C ALA A 13 10.58 24.73 -7.07
N ALA A 14 10.87 24.30 -8.31
CA ALA A 14 10.41 23.01 -8.85
C ALA A 14 11.08 21.81 -8.17
N ALA A 15 12.36 21.92 -7.80
CA ALA A 15 13.07 20.88 -7.06
C ALA A 15 12.55 20.72 -5.62
N LEU A 16 12.14 21.82 -4.98
CA LEU A 16 11.55 21.79 -3.63
C LEU A 16 10.14 21.19 -3.61
N SER A 17 9.37 21.34 -4.70
CA SER A 17 8.08 20.66 -4.84
C SER A 17 8.20 19.16 -5.09
N LEU A 18 9.26 18.68 -5.74
CA LEU A 18 9.51 17.23 -5.85
C LEU A 18 9.99 16.61 -4.53
N ALA A 19 10.69 17.37 -3.68
CA ALA A 19 11.07 16.92 -2.35
C ALA A 19 9.88 16.82 -1.37
N ALA A 20 8.76 17.46 -1.67
CA ALA A 20 7.50 17.32 -0.94
C ALA A 20 6.62 16.15 -1.44
N CYS A 21 7.06 15.46 -2.50
CA CYS A 21 6.49 14.20 -3.00
C CYS A 21 7.52 13.05 -2.90
N ALA A 22 8.60 13.25 -2.15
CA ALA A 22 9.53 12.18 -1.83
C ALA A 22 8.97 11.46 -0.61
N GLU A 23 8.00 10.58 -0.86
CA GLU A 23 7.71 9.44 0.01
C GLU A 23 9.05 8.81 0.41
N SER A 24 9.21 8.49 1.69
CA SER A 24 10.46 7.91 2.15
C SER A 24 10.63 6.50 1.55
N GLU A 25 11.86 6.02 1.38
CA GLU A 25 12.08 4.61 0.96
C GLU A 25 11.47 3.61 1.96
N GLN A 26 11.17 4.06 3.18
CA GLN A 26 10.46 3.31 4.22
C GLN A 26 8.96 3.25 3.93
N GLU A 27 8.31 4.41 3.77
CA GLU A 27 6.89 4.53 3.45
C GLU A 27 6.56 3.77 2.15
N ALA A 28 7.44 3.83 1.13
CA ALA A 28 7.28 3.04 -0.09
C ALA A 28 7.45 1.51 0.10
N GLN A 29 8.08 1.07 1.18
CA GLN A 29 8.19 -0.35 1.54
C GLN A 29 7.00 -0.82 2.37
N GLU A 30 6.53 0.01 3.31
CA GLU A 30 5.28 -0.20 4.07
C GLU A 30 4.11 -0.32 3.08
N ASP A 31 3.91 0.67 2.20
CA ASP A 31 2.88 0.68 1.16
C ASP A 31 2.94 -0.54 0.23
N LEU A 32 4.14 -1.03 -0.07
CA LEU A 32 4.32 -2.20 -0.94
C LEU A 32 3.91 -3.50 -0.24
N VAL A 33 4.19 -3.61 1.05
CA VAL A 33 3.82 -4.77 1.87
C VAL A 33 2.32 -4.77 2.10
N GLU A 34 1.75 -3.63 2.49
CA GLU A 34 0.31 -3.42 2.68
C GLU A 34 -0.45 -3.76 1.39
N GLN A 35 -0.09 -3.16 0.24
CA GLN A 35 -0.75 -3.47 -1.04
C GLN A 35 -0.68 -4.95 -1.43
N GLN A 36 0.42 -5.65 -1.12
CA GLN A 36 0.53 -7.07 -1.45
C GLN A 36 -0.37 -7.94 -0.57
N ALA A 37 -0.57 -7.56 0.68
CA ALA A 37 -1.49 -8.26 1.58
C ALA A 37 -2.94 -7.94 1.21
N GLU A 38 -3.30 -6.66 1.13
CA GLU A 38 -4.66 -6.20 0.78
C GLU A 38 -5.12 -6.74 -0.57
N SER A 39 -4.25 -6.74 -1.60
CA SER A 39 -4.65 -7.27 -2.92
C SER A 39 -4.93 -8.77 -2.95
N GLN A 40 -4.43 -9.53 -1.98
CA GLN A 40 -4.76 -10.94 -1.84
C GLN A 40 -5.97 -11.16 -0.92
N GLU A 41 -6.14 -10.34 0.11
CA GLU A 41 -7.35 -10.25 0.95
C GLU A 41 -8.57 -9.95 0.08
N ASP A 42 -8.51 -8.92 -0.77
CA ASP A 42 -9.57 -8.55 -1.73
C ASP A 42 -10.03 -9.75 -2.57
N LEU A 43 -9.09 -10.59 -3.02
CA LEU A 43 -9.42 -11.76 -3.83
C LEU A 43 -10.10 -12.86 -3.02
N LEU A 44 -9.79 -12.98 -1.73
CA LEU A 44 -10.44 -13.93 -0.83
C LEU A 44 -11.85 -13.44 -0.46
N GLU A 45 -12.02 -12.15 -0.17
CA GLU A 45 -13.32 -11.53 0.08
C GLU A 45 -14.24 -11.63 -1.15
N GLU A 46 -13.74 -11.33 -2.36
CA GLU A 46 -14.55 -11.51 -3.58
C GLU A 46 -14.99 -12.98 -3.80
N GLN A 47 -14.18 -13.94 -3.35
CA GLN A 47 -14.55 -15.36 -3.38
C GLN A 47 -15.57 -15.71 -2.29
N ALA A 48 -15.45 -15.11 -1.10
CA ALA A 48 -16.42 -15.27 -0.01
C ALA A 48 -17.78 -14.72 -0.42
N ASP A 49 -17.83 -13.51 -0.99
CA ASP A 49 -19.02 -12.88 -1.58
C ASP A 49 -19.69 -13.80 -2.63
N LEU A 50 -18.87 -14.43 -3.48
CA LEU A 50 -19.36 -15.36 -4.48
C LEU A 50 -19.93 -16.65 -3.85
N ALA A 51 -19.37 -17.13 -2.74
CA ALA A 51 -19.86 -18.27 -2.00
C ALA A 51 -21.17 -17.93 -1.27
N GLU A 52 -21.27 -16.76 -0.63
CA GLU A 52 -22.49 -16.24 -0.01
C GLU A 52 -23.62 -16.11 -1.05
N ALA A 53 -23.32 -15.54 -2.22
CA ALA A 53 -24.28 -15.41 -3.31
C ALA A 53 -24.78 -16.75 -3.85
N GLN A 54 -24.00 -17.83 -3.69
CA GLN A 54 -24.38 -19.20 -4.02
C GLN A 54 -25.09 -19.94 -2.87
N GLY A 55 -25.14 -19.34 -1.67
CA GLY A 55 -25.71 -19.91 -0.46
C GLY A 55 -24.82 -20.95 0.23
N ASP A 56 -23.50 -20.89 0.02
CA ASP A 56 -22.52 -21.78 0.64
C ASP A 56 -21.86 -21.09 1.85
N GLU A 57 -22.62 -20.95 2.94
CA GLU A 57 -22.19 -20.29 4.21
C GLU A 57 -20.90 -20.91 4.78
N ALA A 58 -20.67 -22.22 4.59
CA ALA A 58 -19.47 -22.87 5.10
C ALA A 58 -18.20 -22.51 4.30
N ALA A 59 -18.36 -22.24 3.00
CA ALA A 59 -17.27 -21.79 2.15
C ALA A 59 -17.00 -20.30 2.36
N GLU A 60 -18.04 -19.47 2.51
CA GLU A 60 -17.93 -18.06 2.92
C GLU A 60 -17.16 -17.94 4.24
N GLU A 61 -17.62 -18.58 5.32
CA GLU A 61 -16.97 -18.47 6.64
C GLU A 61 -15.50 -18.96 6.63
N ALA A 62 -15.17 -19.92 5.76
CA ALA A 62 -13.79 -20.39 5.60
C ALA A 62 -12.90 -19.40 4.83
N LEU A 63 -13.45 -18.73 3.82
CA LEU A 63 -12.75 -17.73 3.02
C LEU A 63 -12.57 -16.42 3.79
N ASP A 64 -13.59 -15.98 4.52
CA ASP A 64 -13.50 -14.83 5.43
C ASP A 64 -12.42 -15.05 6.49
N ALA A 65 -12.39 -16.22 7.13
CA ALA A 65 -11.36 -16.52 8.12
C ALA A 65 -9.94 -16.58 7.52
N GLU A 66 -9.81 -16.91 6.23
CA GLU A 66 -8.53 -16.87 5.52
C GLU A 66 -8.13 -15.43 5.16
N ALA A 67 -9.09 -14.59 4.74
CA ALA A 67 -8.90 -13.17 4.48
C ALA A 67 -8.46 -12.44 5.76
N ASP A 68 -9.16 -12.63 6.88
CA ASP A 68 -8.81 -12.08 8.19
C ASP A 68 -7.37 -12.44 8.59
N ALA A 69 -7.00 -13.72 8.45
CA ALA A 69 -5.65 -14.19 8.78
C ALA A 69 -4.58 -13.60 7.87
N MET A 70 -4.94 -13.26 6.63
CA MET A 70 -4.05 -12.62 5.67
C MET A 70 -3.87 -11.13 5.97
N GLY A 71 -4.95 -10.42 6.31
CA GLY A 71 -4.90 -9.03 6.77
C GLY A 71 -4.02 -8.90 8.01
N GLU A 72 -4.26 -9.71 9.05
CA GLU A 72 -3.42 -9.69 10.27
C GLU A 72 -1.93 -10.02 9.98
N ALA A 73 -1.65 -10.87 8.99
CA ALA A 73 -0.28 -11.17 8.58
C ALA A 73 0.36 -10.02 7.78
N GLY A 74 -0.44 -9.27 7.02
CA GLY A 74 -0.07 -8.04 6.33
C GLY A 74 0.33 -6.96 7.33
N ASP A 75 -0.55 -6.67 8.29
CA ASP A 75 -0.30 -5.72 9.39
C ASP A 75 1.00 -6.05 10.13
N ALA A 76 1.18 -7.32 10.51
CA ALA A 76 2.40 -7.75 11.21
C ALA A 76 3.67 -7.60 10.35
N ALA A 77 3.54 -7.67 9.02
CA ALA A 77 4.65 -7.48 8.10
C ALA A 77 4.97 -5.98 7.90
N GLU A 78 3.95 -5.13 7.82
CA GLU A 78 4.08 -3.67 7.82
C GLU A 78 4.75 -3.19 9.12
N ASP A 79 4.25 -3.62 10.28
CA ASP A 79 4.81 -3.33 11.60
C ASP A 79 6.29 -3.73 11.68
N ALA A 80 6.66 -4.89 11.11
CA ALA A 80 8.05 -5.34 11.09
C ALA A 80 8.97 -4.47 10.22
N VAL A 81 8.42 -3.80 9.20
CA VAL A 81 9.14 -2.82 8.39
C VAL A 81 9.31 -1.52 9.16
N ASP A 82 8.27 -1.05 9.86
CA ASP A 82 8.33 0.17 10.68
C ASP A 82 9.25 0.00 11.92
N GLU A 83 9.12 -1.11 12.66
CA GLU A 83 9.93 -1.39 13.86
C GLU A 83 11.41 -1.76 13.57
N GLY A 84 11.74 -2.12 12.33
CA GLY A 84 13.08 -2.57 11.91
C GLY A 84 14.15 -1.47 11.85
N MET A 85 13.82 -0.23 12.21
CA MET A 85 14.62 0.99 12.03
C MET A 85 14.84 1.77 13.35
#